data_AF-A0A328A8X1-F1
#
_entry.id   AF-A0A328A8X1-F1
#
_cell.length_a   1.000
_cell.length_b   1.000
_cell.length_c   1.000
_cell.angle_alpha   90.00
_cell.angle_beta   90.00
_cell.angle_gamma   90.00
#
_symmetry.space_group_name_H-M   'P 1'
#
loop_
_entity.id
_entity.type
_entity.pdbx_description
1 polymer ?
#
loop_
_entity_poly.entity_id
_entity_poly.type
_entity_poly.pdbx_seq_one_letter_code
_entity_poly.pdbx_strand_id
1 'polypeptide(L)'
;MSAFRIWLEAAYLPAFRAVGWTFVLHGGGETRAWAGGERRVSEQRALLLALQAALKAAPAGKDEIVLTTTNGFLATVPKTIAEASSGGEATEEDLDLWAALSTALAARPVKIQRTGSAAGTPAAFASAWAELSRDRAKGGPFQLAIPKTNVAKIQGLP
;
A
#
# COMPACT_ATOMS: atom_id res chain seq x y z
N MET A 1 -0.92 -14.39 -18.63
CA MET A 1 -1.24 -13.89 -17.28
C MET A 1 -1.03 -12.40 -17.31
N SER A 2 -2.06 -11.61 -17.00
CA SER A 2 -1.93 -10.15 -17.02
C SER A 2 -1.51 -9.72 -15.63
N ALA A 3 -0.29 -9.21 -15.47
CA ALA A 3 0.19 -8.77 -14.17
C ALA A 3 -0.38 -7.38 -13.82
N PHE A 4 -0.99 -7.26 -12.64
CA PHE A 4 -1.33 -5.96 -12.08
C PHE A 4 -0.13 -5.38 -11.34
N ARG A 5 0.09 -4.08 -11.49
CA ARG A 5 1.14 -3.36 -10.77
C ARG A 5 0.52 -2.40 -9.79
N ILE A 6 1.05 -2.41 -8.57
CA ILE A 6 0.67 -1.47 -7.53
C ILE A 6 1.93 -0.71 -7.12
N TRP A 7 1.83 0.62 -7.02
CA TRP A 7 2.82 1.42 -6.31
C TRP A 7 2.17 1.98 -5.07
N LEU A 8 2.67 1.63 -3.88
CA LEU A 8 2.09 2.01 -2.60
C LEU A 8 3.14 2.77 -1.78
N GLU A 9 2.75 3.96 -1.33
CA GLU A 9 3.56 4.76 -0.42
C GLU A 9 2.72 5.20 0.78
N ALA A 10 3.38 5.39 1.90
CA ALA A 10 2.78 5.84 3.14
C ALA A 10 3.73 6.77 3.89
N ALA A 11 3.17 7.83 4.47
CA ALA A 11 3.88 8.83 5.24
C ALA A 11 3.23 8.94 6.62
N TYR A 12 3.96 8.55 7.66
CA TYR A 12 3.51 8.63 9.05
C TYR A 12 4.02 9.91 9.72
N LEU A 13 3.19 10.51 10.58
CA LEU A 13 3.51 11.68 11.38
C LEU A 13 3.31 11.35 12.87
N PRO A 14 4.40 11.04 13.61
CA PRO A 14 4.32 10.63 15.00
C PRO A 14 3.61 11.65 15.90
N ALA A 15 3.87 12.94 15.70
CA ALA A 15 3.29 14.02 16.51
C ALA A 15 1.76 14.04 16.54
N PHE A 16 1.12 13.56 15.47
CA PHE A 16 -0.35 13.48 15.36
C PHE A 16 -0.86 12.04 15.34
N ARG A 17 0.05 11.05 15.43
CA ARG A 17 -0.24 9.63 15.21
C ARG A 17 -1.10 9.44 13.96
N ALA A 18 -0.72 10.12 12.88
CA ALA A 18 -1.50 10.20 11.65
C ALA A 18 -0.67 9.66 10.49
N VAL A 19 -1.31 8.90 9.60
CA VAL A 19 -0.69 8.42 8.36
C VAL A 19 -1.48 8.93 7.18
N GLY A 20 -0.79 9.25 6.11
CA GLY A 20 -1.37 9.29 4.77
C GLY A 20 -0.78 8.18 3.94
N TRP A 21 -1.60 7.55 3.13
CA TRP A 21 -1.15 6.55 2.19
C TRP A 21 -1.74 6.84 0.82
N THR A 22 -1.07 6.35 -0.21
CA THR A 22 -1.57 6.41 -1.58
C THR A 22 -1.08 5.19 -2.32
N PHE A 23 -1.97 4.62 -3.13
CA PHE A 23 -1.56 3.62 -4.11
C PHE A 23 -2.04 3.95 -5.51
N VAL A 24 -1.20 3.60 -6.48
CA VAL A 24 -1.52 3.58 -7.92
C VAL A 24 -1.67 2.13 -8.31
N LEU A 25 -2.78 1.77 -8.93
CA LEU A 25 -3.06 0.46 -9.51
C LEU A 25 -3.07 0.60 -11.04
N HIS A 26 -2.28 -0.21 -11.72
CA HIS A 26 -2.21 -0.27 -13.18
C HIS A 26 -2.36 -1.70 -13.67
N GLY A 27 -3.21 -1.90 -14.67
CA GLY A 27 -3.46 -3.19 -15.32
C GLY A 27 -4.85 -3.23 -15.94
N GLY A 28 -5.12 -4.23 -16.79
CA GLY A 28 -6.42 -4.34 -17.47
C GLY A 28 -6.74 -3.17 -18.42
N GLY A 29 -5.72 -2.45 -18.90
CA GLY A 29 -5.87 -1.29 -19.79
C GLY A 29 -6.22 0.02 -19.08
N GLU A 30 -6.21 0.05 -17.76
CA GLU A 30 -6.52 1.25 -16.98
C GLU A 30 -5.49 1.53 -15.86
N THR A 31 -5.41 2.80 -15.49
CA THR A 31 -4.70 3.26 -14.29
C THR A 31 -5.69 3.93 -13.37
N ARG A 32 -5.70 3.51 -12.10
CA ARG A 32 -6.50 4.12 -11.04
C ARG A 32 -5.60 4.40 -9.84
N ALA A 33 -5.95 5.38 -9.02
CA ALA A 33 -5.21 5.66 -7.80
C ALA A 33 -6.15 6.09 -6.68
N TRP A 34 -5.77 5.77 -5.45
CA TRP A 34 -6.52 6.12 -4.24
C TRP A 34 -5.57 6.71 -3.21
N ALA A 35 -6.10 7.67 -2.48
CA ALA A 35 -5.46 8.31 -1.35
C ALA A 35 -6.32 8.06 -0.10
N GLY A 36 -5.68 7.86 1.02
CA GLY A 36 -6.37 7.74 2.30
C GLY A 36 -5.46 8.06 3.46
N GLY A 37 -6.01 7.97 4.65
CA GLY A 37 -5.24 8.23 5.85
C GLY A 37 -6.02 7.87 7.10
N GLU A 38 -5.27 7.66 8.17
CA GLU A 38 -5.77 7.27 9.48
C GLU A 38 -5.22 8.21 10.55
N ARG A 39 -5.94 8.33 11.66
CA ARG A 39 -5.53 9.15 12.81
C ARG A 39 -5.59 8.32 14.09
N ARG A 40 -4.69 8.63 15.04
CA ARG A 40 -4.55 7.95 16.33
C ARG A 40 -4.16 6.47 16.19
N VAL A 41 -3.34 6.15 15.19
CA VAL A 41 -2.85 4.79 14.92
C VAL A 41 -1.36 4.68 15.24
N SER A 42 -0.84 3.47 15.45
CA SER A 42 0.62 3.23 15.43
C SER A 42 1.13 3.24 13.99
N GLU A 43 2.44 3.42 13.81
CA GLU A 43 3.06 3.38 12.48
C GLU A 43 2.88 2.01 11.80
N GLN A 44 3.12 0.93 12.53
CA GLN A 44 2.94 -0.43 12.02
C GLN A 44 1.50 -0.66 11.54
N ARG A 45 0.52 -0.41 12.41
CA ARG A 45 -0.90 -0.58 12.07
C ARG A 45 -1.28 0.26 10.85
N ALA A 46 -0.79 1.49 10.77
CA ALA A 46 -0.98 2.37 9.63
C ALA A 46 -0.46 1.77 8.32
N LEU A 47 0.76 1.23 8.32
CA LEU A 47 1.36 0.61 7.14
C LEU A 47 0.61 -0.65 6.73
N LEU A 48 0.19 -1.49 7.69
CA LEU A 48 -0.62 -2.68 7.42
C LEU A 48 -2.00 -2.33 6.84
N LEU A 49 -2.65 -1.29 7.35
CA LEU A 49 -3.91 -0.78 6.79
C LEU A 49 -3.75 -0.28 5.35
N ALA A 50 -2.67 0.46 5.07
CA ALA A 50 -2.36 0.95 3.73
C ALA A 50 -2.15 -0.21 2.73
N LEU A 51 -1.42 -1.24 3.16
CA LEU A 51 -1.23 -2.46 2.35
C LEU A 51 -2.55 -3.20 2.12
N GLN A 52 -3.36 -3.35 3.16
CA GLN A 52 -4.67 -4.00 3.06
C GLN A 52 -5.59 -3.25 2.08
N ALA A 53 -5.61 -1.92 2.13
CA ALA A 53 -6.40 -1.09 1.22
C ALA A 53 -5.97 -1.28 -0.24
N ALA A 54 -4.66 -1.31 -0.51
CA ALA A 54 -4.12 -1.53 -1.85
C ALA A 54 -4.47 -2.93 -2.39
N LEU A 55 -4.32 -3.98 -1.57
CA LEU A 55 -4.66 -5.35 -1.98
C LEU A 55 -6.16 -5.56 -2.18
N LYS A 56 -7.01 -4.91 -1.38
CA LYS A 56 -8.48 -4.95 -1.55
C LYS A 56 -8.94 -4.26 -2.84
N ALA A 57 -8.24 -3.23 -3.28
CA ALA A 57 -8.58 -2.50 -4.51
C ALA A 57 -8.15 -3.25 -5.79
N ALA A 58 -7.21 -4.19 -5.67
CA ALA A 58 -6.79 -5.01 -6.79
C ALA A 58 -7.93 -5.95 -7.25
N PRO A 59 -8.12 -6.18 -8.57
CA PRO A 59 -9.20 -7.03 -9.08
C PRO A 59 -9.11 -8.44 -8.49
N ALA A 60 -10.24 -9.04 -8.14
CA ALA A 60 -10.26 -10.44 -7.68
C ALA A 60 -9.82 -11.38 -8.81
N GLY A 61 -9.09 -12.45 -8.47
CA GLY A 61 -8.63 -13.42 -9.45
C GLY A 61 -7.29 -14.04 -9.11
N LYS A 62 -6.74 -14.77 -10.08
CA LYS A 62 -5.44 -15.48 -9.99
C LYS A 62 -4.29 -14.72 -10.64
N ASP A 63 -4.56 -13.53 -11.18
CA ASP A 63 -3.52 -12.70 -11.79
C ASP A 63 -2.50 -12.25 -10.74
N GLU A 64 -1.24 -12.23 -11.15
CA GLU A 64 -0.14 -11.80 -10.30
C GLU A 64 -0.23 -10.30 -10.00
N ILE A 65 0.03 -9.94 -8.74
CA ILE A 65 0.20 -8.55 -8.30
C ILE A 65 1.67 -8.30 -8.00
N VAL A 66 2.26 -7.30 -8.66
CA VAL A 66 3.57 -6.76 -8.30
C VAL A 66 3.37 -5.43 -7.57
N LEU A 67 3.51 -5.44 -6.25
CA LEU A 67 3.48 -4.24 -5.42
C LEU A 67 4.89 -3.69 -5.24
N THR A 68 5.06 -2.41 -5.51
CA THR A 68 6.31 -1.67 -5.41
C THR A 68 6.16 -0.57 -4.37
N THR A 69 7.16 -0.40 -3.50
CA THR A 69 7.16 0.61 -2.44
C THR A 69 8.58 1.05 -2.09
N THR A 70 8.76 2.25 -1.55
CA THR A 70 10.04 2.68 -0.95
C THR A 70 10.17 2.27 0.52
N ASN A 71 9.05 1.94 1.17
CA ASN A 71 9.00 1.61 2.59
C ASN A 71 9.55 0.20 2.87
N GLY A 72 10.55 0.13 3.75
CA GLY A 72 11.23 -1.13 4.08
C GLY A 72 10.34 -2.14 4.80
N PHE A 73 9.50 -1.69 5.74
CA PHE A 73 8.60 -2.56 6.51
C PHE A 73 7.54 -3.22 5.62
N LEU A 74 6.93 -2.46 4.70
CA LEU A 74 5.94 -3.02 3.77
C LEU A 74 6.53 -4.17 2.92
N ALA A 75 7.80 -4.05 2.52
CA ALA A 75 8.48 -5.07 1.74
C ALA A 75 8.78 -6.35 2.54
N THR A 76 8.80 -6.31 3.88
CA THR A 76 9.05 -7.50 4.70
C THR A 76 7.78 -8.28 5.03
N VAL A 77 6.59 -7.70 4.88
CA VAL A 77 5.30 -8.31 5.25
C VAL A 77 5.12 -9.75 4.74
N PRO A 78 5.38 -10.08 3.45
CA PRO A 78 5.19 -11.45 2.98
C PRO A 78 6.13 -12.44 3.67
N LYS A 79 7.36 -12.01 3.95
CA LYS A 79 8.36 -12.82 4.66
C LYS A 79 7.92 -13.06 6.11
N THR A 80 7.48 -12.02 6.81
CA THR A 80 6.97 -12.13 8.19
C THR A 80 5.81 -13.11 8.29
N ILE A 81 4.86 -13.06 7.34
CA ILE A 81 3.72 -13.99 7.29
C ILE A 81 4.19 -15.43 7.03
N ALA A 82 5.16 -15.62 6.14
CA ALA A 82 5.72 -16.95 5.84
C ALA A 82 6.46 -17.54 7.07
N GLU A 83 7.27 -16.72 7.75
CA GLU A 83 8.00 -17.14 8.96
C GLU A 83 7.05 -17.57 10.08
N ALA A 84 6.03 -16.76 10.38
CA ALA A 84 5.01 -17.11 11.38
C ALA A 84 4.25 -18.39 11.00
N SER A 85 3.93 -18.59 9.72
CA SER A 85 3.25 -19.79 9.24
C SER A 85 4.12 -21.06 9.31
N SER A 86 5.44 -20.90 9.33
CA SER A 86 6.41 -22.00 9.45
C SER A 86 6.79 -22.37 10.89
N GLY A 87 6.08 -21.80 11.89
CA GLY A 87 6.36 -22.03 13.31
C GLY A 87 7.42 -21.11 13.90
N GLY A 88 7.76 -20.02 13.20
CA GLY A 88 8.54 -18.92 13.75
C GLY A 88 7.76 -18.09 14.76
N GLU A 89 8.41 -17.05 15.30
CA GLU A 89 7.80 -16.15 16.27
C GLU A 89 6.58 -15.44 15.67
N ALA A 90 5.44 -15.54 16.37
CA ALA A 90 4.19 -14.94 15.94
C ALA A 90 4.16 -13.45 16.29
N THR A 91 3.59 -12.63 15.42
CA THR A 91 3.32 -11.21 15.72
C THR A 91 2.26 -11.13 16.82
N GLU A 92 2.53 -10.41 17.91
CA GLU A 92 1.58 -10.29 19.04
C GLU A 92 0.60 -9.11 18.90
N GLU A 93 0.95 -8.12 18.08
CA GLU A 93 0.14 -6.93 17.80
C GLU A 93 -0.51 -6.98 16.42
N ASP A 94 -1.58 -6.20 16.22
CA ASP A 94 -2.28 -6.05 14.94
C ASP A 94 -2.74 -7.39 14.29
N LEU A 95 -3.08 -8.37 15.14
CA LEU A 95 -3.49 -9.73 14.73
C LEU A 95 -4.62 -9.73 13.68
N ASP A 96 -5.55 -8.78 13.79
CA ASP A 96 -6.65 -8.60 12.84
C ASP A 96 -6.14 -8.27 11.42
N LEU A 97 -5.11 -7.43 11.32
CA LEU A 97 -4.52 -7.03 10.04
C LEU A 97 -3.61 -8.11 9.49
N TRP A 98 -2.79 -8.75 10.34
CA TRP A 98 -1.96 -9.88 9.92
C TRP A 98 -2.82 -11.02 9.37
N ALA A 99 -3.91 -11.40 10.05
CA ALA A 99 -4.82 -12.43 9.57
C ALA A 99 -5.46 -12.07 8.21
N ALA A 100 -5.91 -10.83 8.05
CA ALA A 100 -6.49 -10.36 6.80
C ALA A 100 -5.47 -10.31 5.64
N LEU A 101 -4.24 -9.89 5.91
CA LEU A 101 -3.16 -9.86 4.93
C LEU A 101 -2.72 -11.28 4.54
N SER A 102 -2.58 -12.20 5.50
CA SER A 102 -2.30 -13.61 5.24
C SER A 102 -3.33 -14.22 4.31
N THR A 103 -4.62 -13.94 4.53
CA THR A 103 -5.69 -14.39 3.64
C THR A 103 -5.57 -13.78 2.24
N ALA A 104 -5.29 -12.48 2.14
CA ALA A 104 -5.13 -11.80 0.85
C ALA A 104 -3.94 -12.34 0.04
N LEU A 105 -2.81 -12.61 0.71
CA LEU A 105 -1.59 -13.15 0.09
C LEU A 105 -1.72 -14.64 -0.26
N ALA A 106 -2.51 -15.41 0.48
CA ALA A 106 -2.79 -16.81 0.15
C ALA A 106 -3.74 -16.94 -1.06
N ALA A 107 -4.61 -15.95 -1.28
CA ALA A 107 -5.61 -16.00 -2.34
C ALA A 107 -5.04 -15.83 -3.76
N ARG A 108 -3.84 -15.26 -3.92
CA ARG A 108 -3.22 -14.97 -5.23
C ARG A 108 -1.71 -14.71 -5.13
N PRO A 109 -0.96 -14.82 -6.24
CA PRO A 109 0.46 -14.44 -6.25
C PRO A 109 0.62 -12.94 -6.03
N VAL A 110 1.28 -12.55 -4.94
CA VAL A 110 1.64 -11.16 -4.66
C VAL A 110 3.13 -11.07 -4.38
N LYS A 111 3.85 -10.29 -5.20
CA LYS A 111 5.24 -9.94 -4.99
C LYS A 111 5.33 -8.51 -4.49
N ILE A 112 5.83 -8.32 -3.27
CA ILE A 112 6.12 -7.00 -2.73
C ILE A 112 7.62 -6.73 -2.87
N GLN A 113 7.99 -5.65 -3.54
CA GLN A 113 9.38 -5.27 -3.78
C GLN A 113 9.67 -3.85 -3.32
N ARG A 114 10.83 -3.67 -2.72
CA ARG A 114 11.36 -2.35 -2.36
C ARG A 114 12.11 -1.74 -3.55
N THR A 115 11.88 -0.47 -3.82
CA THR A 115 12.61 0.32 -4.82
C THR A 115 13.24 1.56 -4.17
N GLY A 116 14.19 2.18 -4.87
CA GLY A 116 14.62 3.54 -4.58
C GLY A 116 13.55 4.58 -4.92
N SER A 117 13.69 5.76 -4.34
CA SER A 117 12.92 6.94 -4.71
C SER A 117 13.55 7.60 -5.93
N ALA A 118 12.80 7.69 -7.04
CA ALA A 118 13.22 8.37 -8.26
C ALA A 118 12.08 9.26 -8.77
N ALA A 119 12.40 10.50 -9.13
CA ALA A 119 11.44 11.43 -9.70
C ALA A 119 10.87 10.90 -11.03
N GLY A 120 9.66 11.33 -11.38
CA GLY A 120 8.99 10.90 -12.62
C GLY A 120 8.55 9.44 -12.64
N THR A 121 8.44 8.80 -11.47
CA THR A 121 7.94 7.42 -11.33
C THR A 121 6.55 7.40 -10.68
N PRO A 122 5.77 6.31 -10.84
CA PRO A 122 4.51 6.16 -10.13
C PRO A 122 4.68 6.09 -8.61
N ALA A 123 5.82 5.59 -8.12
CA ALA A 123 6.17 5.62 -6.70
C ALA A 123 6.37 7.05 -6.20
N ALA A 124 7.04 7.92 -6.96
CA ALA A 124 7.17 9.34 -6.59
C ALA A 124 5.81 10.06 -6.55
N PHE A 125 4.90 9.75 -7.49
CA PHE A 125 3.53 10.25 -7.44
C PHE A 125 2.81 9.78 -6.17
N ALA A 126 2.87 8.49 -5.86
CA ALA A 126 2.25 7.93 -4.65
C ALA A 126 2.84 8.54 -3.38
N SER A 127 4.15 8.76 -3.32
CA SER A 127 4.84 9.38 -2.19
C SER A 127 4.34 10.82 -1.94
N ALA A 128 4.30 11.66 -2.98
CA ALA A 128 3.82 13.04 -2.86
C ALA A 128 2.35 13.11 -2.39
N TRP A 129 1.50 12.21 -2.89
CA TRP A 129 0.11 12.11 -2.45
C TRP A 129 -0.04 11.52 -1.05
N ALA A 130 0.84 10.61 -0.63
CA ALA A 130 0.85 10.09 0.74
C ALA A 130 1.17 11.19 1.75
N GLU A 131 2.13 12.08 1.44
CA GLU A 131 2.43 13.25 2.28
C GLU A 131 1.25 14.23 2.38
N LEU A 132 0.62 14.57 1.24
CA LEU A 132 -0.58 15.40 1.22
C LEU A 132 -1.72 14.75 2.04
N SER A 133 -1.87 13.44 1.88
CA SER A 133 -2.89 12.65 2.59
C SER A 133 -2.66 12.61 4.09
N ARG A 134 -1.40 12.58 4.53
CA ARG A 134 -1.01 12.57 5.95
C ARG A 134 -1.41 13.88 6.61
N ASP A 135 -1.19 14.99 5.91
CA ASP A 135 -1.58 16.30 6.42
C ASP A 135 -3.11 16.44 6.50
N ARG A 136 -3.83 15.88 5.51
CA ARG A 136 -5.30 15.78 5.58
C ARG A 136 -5.78 14.88 6.72
N ALA A 137 -5.12 13.76 6.97
CA ALA A 137 -5.50 12.79 8.00
C ALA A 137 -5.45 13.36 9.43
N LYS A 138 -4.75 14.49 9.64
CA LYS A 138 -4.83 15.26 10.89
C LYS A 138 -6.27 15.64 11.25
N GLY A 139 -7.14 15.84 10.25
CA GLY A 139 -8.56 16.13 10.44
C GLY A 139 -9.41 14.91 10.80
N GLY A 140 -8.93 13.68 10.55
CA GLY A 140 -9.66 12.44 10.74
C GLY A 140 -9.40 11.43 9.62
N PRO A 141 -9.84 10.16 9.78
CA PRO A 141 -9.65 9.13 8.78
C PRO A 141 -10.43 9.42 7.50
N PHE A 142 -9.88 9.03 6.36
CA PHE A 142 -10.54 9.18 5.06
C PHE A 142 -9.98 8.22 4.02
N GLN A 143 -10.76 7.99 2.96
CA GLN A 143 -10.31 7.31 1.75
C GLN A 143 -11.06 7.90 0.55
N LEU A 144 -10.35 8.15 -0.55
CA LEU A 144 -10.92 8.71 -1.77
C LEU A 144 -10.15 8.24 -3.02
N ALA A 145 -10.87 8.15 -4.14
CA ALA A 145 -10.25 7.98 -5.45
C ALA A 145 -9.58 9.30 -5.88
N ILE A 146 -8.35 9.23 -6.35
CA ILE A 146 -7.65 10.40 -6.89
C ILE A 146 -8.29 10.75 -8.25
N PRO A 147 -8.62 12.02 -8.53
CA PRO A 147 -9.24 12.42 -9.79
C PRO A 147 -8.45 11.98 -11.02
N LYS A 148 -9.15 11.54 -12.07
CA LYS A 148 -8.53 11.05 -13.33
C LYS A 148 -7.56 12.06 -13.95
N THR A 149 -7.85 13.36 -13.83
CA THR A 149 -6.97 14.44 -14.30
C THR A 149 -5.62 14.48 -13.61
N ASN A 150 -5.52 14.03 -12.36
CA ASN A 150 -4.25 13.89 -11.64
C ASN A 150 -3.60 12.54 -11.94
N VAL A 151 -4.38 11.46 -12.06
CA VAL A 151 -3.88 10.15 -12.47
C VAL A 151 -3.22 10.20 -13.86
N ALA A 152 -3.77 10.99 -14.79
CA ALA A 152 -3.20 11.21 -16.12
C ALA A 152 -1.80 11.87 -16.11
N LYS A 153 -1.38 12.44 -14.99
CA LYS A 153 -0.05 13.06 -14.82
C LYS A 153 1.01 12.07 -14.31
N ILE A 154 0.62 10.84 -14.01
CA ILE A 154 1.57 9.81 -13.56
C ILE A 154 2.52 9.49 -14.71
N GLN A 155 3.81 9.61 -14.43
CA GLN A 155 4.90 9.30 -15.36
C GLN A 155 5.50 7.93 -15.03
N GLY A 156 6.17 7.32 -16.01
CA GLY A 156 6.91 6.06 -15.81
C GLY A 156 6.03 4.83 -15.59
N LEU A 157 4.76 4.87 -16.03
CA LEU A 157 3.95 3.66 -16.18
C LEU A 157 4.55 2.78 -17.29
N PRO A 158 4.48 1.45 -17.16
CA PRO A 158 5.02 0.50 -18.14
C PRO A 158 4.24 0.46 -19.45
#